data_AF-I8A8I8-F1
#
_entry.id   AF-I8A8I8-F1
#
_cell.length_a   1.000
_cell.length_b   1.000
_cell.length_c   1.000
_cell.angle_alpha   90.00
_cell.angle_beta   90.00
_cell.angle_gamma   90.00
#
_symmetry.space_group_name_H-M   'P 1'
#
loop_
_entity.id
_entity.type
_entity.pdbx_description
1 polymer ?
#
loop_
_entity_poly.entity_id
_entity_poly.type
_entity_poly.pdbx_seq_one_letter_code
_entity_poly.pdbx_strand_id
1 'polypeptide(L)'
;MTEEDDVFLKIMNEKRDAADRCTEDQFEEVMHFFEETAQTKQPFAAVDNPPVLSFTEIQDAMDAAVEESVKRFAKDVYEHWKSRRTETGNRSLMPSLKFETGQETDDTDPYVCFRRREVRQIRKTRGRDAQSADKLRRLRKELEDARQLVALVRQRELARKEMLAIERQVFLQRSEVKEMKRKLNLKDDDEDLINQKPKKKPTEAPAVQRPVAPQLRMPPKAGTQAAEDLQLLEDVQAEKENEILRDINQNIAKHIKWNEGYVDFTRAPLSPSPERTFQAAFRPAITAQLPTPPSSDSSENMMDTTLDNPSTLSLRDKLAPQTMVMSDDTSRMPSFRRRIGRGGRLFIDRRNLVSRCRVELDPWKADRFKYDQEDSDEELDFERDQFDIHIMQHRAIMMAKARDQAAAAAQAHAQAQAQAQAQAQRRLQADQTANNPGQTMGSNPGPGAIAPTPET
;
A
#
# COMPACT_ATOMS: atom_id res chain seq x y z
N MET A 1 20.05 -26.93 5.32
CA MET A 1 20.97 -27.99 5.77
C MET A 1 22.29 -27.36 6.27
N THR A 2 22.90 -27.83 7.36
CA THR A 2 24.26 -27.43 7.78
C THR A 2 25.31 -28.47 7.37
N GLU A 3 26.61 -28.17 7.47
CA GLU A 3 27.70 -29.12 7.14
C GLU A 3 27.58 -30.45 7.91
N GLU A 4 27.15 -30.39 9.18
CA GLU A 4 26.85 -31.59 10.00
C GLU A 4 25.68 -32.40 9.45
N ASP A 5 24.65 -31.74 8.93
CA ASP A 5 23.50 -32.39 8.30
C ASP A 5 23.91 -33.08 7.00
N ASP A 6 24.81 -32.47 6.21
CA ASP A 6 25.33 -33.05 4.96
C ASP A 6 26.08 -34.36 5.23
N VAL A 7 26.92 -34.36 6.26
CA VAL A 7 27.68 -35.54 6.68
C VAL A 7 26.72 -36.63 7.15
N PHE A 8 25.73 -36.28 7.98
CA PHE A 8 24.70 -37.22 8.43
C PHE A 8 23.93 -37.83 7.24
N LEU A 9 23.46 -36.99 6.30
CA LEU A 9 22.68 -37.42 5.15
C LEU A 9 23.49 -38.37 4.25
N LYS A 10 24.78 -38.09 4.03
CA LYS A 10 25.68 -38.98 3.29
C LYS A 10 25.80 -40.34 3.97
N ILE A 11 26.09 -40.38 5.27
CA ILE A 11 26.22 -41.62 6.05
C ILE A 11 24.90 -42.42 6.07
N MET A 12 23.77 -41.73 6.19
CA MET A 12 22.45 -42.35 6.16
C MET A 12 22.16 -42.99 4.79
N ASN A 13 22.57 -42.33 3.71
CA ASN A 13 22.35 -42.79 2.34
C ASN A 13 23.35 -43.86 1.86
N GLU A 14 24.53 -43.96 2.46
CA GLU A 14 25.50 -45.03 2.17
C GLU A 14 24.92 -46.43 2.42
N LYS A 15 24.01 -46.55 3.40
CA LYS A 15 23.36 -47.81 3.76
C LYS A 15 22.16 -48.15 2.87
N ARG A 16 21.82 -47.31 1.88
CA ARG A 16 20.61 -47.42 1.06
C ARG A 16 20.94 -47.59 -0.42
N ASP A 17 20.08 -48.35 -1.09
CA ASP A 17 20.09 -48.48 -2.55
C ASP A 17 19.75 -47.14 -3.21
N ALA A 18 20.26 -46.93 -4.43
CA ALA A 18 20.16 -45.64 -5.13
C ALA A 18 18.72 -45.13 -5.30
N ALA A 19 17.73 -46.03 -5.43
CA ALA A 19 16.32 -45.68 -5.55
C ALA A 19 15.65 -45.29 -4.22
N ASP A 20 16.27 -45.66 -3.09
CA ASP A 20 15.74 -45.49 -1.73
C ASP A 20 16.47 -44.42 -0.91
N ARG A 21 17.44 -43.74 -1.53
CA ARG A 21 18.17 -42.64 -0.93
C ARG A 21 17.26 -41.43 -0.71
N CYS A 22 17.45 -40.79 0.43
CA CYS A 22 16.82 -39.52 0.76
C CYS A 22 17.53 -38.40 0.00
N THR A 23 16.78 -37.58 -0.73
CA THR A 23 17.34 -36.37 -1.33
C THR A 23 17.51 -35.27 -0.28
N GLU A 24 18.30 -34.24 -0.60
CA GLU A 24 18.46 -33.06 0.26
C GLU A 24 17.10 -32.41 0.55
N ASP A 25 16.29 -32.17 -0.49
CA ASP A 25 14.94 -31.60 -0.33
C ASP A 25 14.04 -32.43 0.60
N GLN A 26 14.07 -33.76 0.50
CA GLN A 26 13.28 -34.65 1.35
C GLN A 26 13.76 -34.62 2.80
N PHE A 27 15.07 -34.52 3.02
CA PHE A 27 15.65 -34.37 4.35
C PHE A 27 15.25 -33.03 4.96
N GLU A 28 15.35 -31.93 4.21
CA GLU A 28 14.96 -30.60 4.68
C GLU A 28 13.46 -30.51 4.99
N GLU A 29 12.63 -31.16 4.19
CA GLU A 29 11.19 -31.26 4.42
C GLU A 29 10.87 -31.98 5.75
N VAL A 30 11.56 -33.09 6.02
CA VAL A 30 11.45 -33.81 7.31
C VAL A 30 11.88 -32.93 8.48
N MET A 31 13.04 -32.27 8.36
CA MET A 31 13.56 -31.37 9.41
C MET A 31 12.62 -30.19 9.67
N HIS A 32 12.07 -29.60 8.60
CA HIS A 32 11.08 -28.54 8.69
C HIS A 32 9.82 -29.00 9.42
N PHE A 33 9.27 -30.16 9.06
CA PHE A 33 8.10 -30.73 9.73
C PHE A 33 8.33 -30.93 11.23
N PHE A 34 9.52 -31.40 11.62
CA PHE A 34 9.87 -31.55 13.03
C PHE A 34 9.96 -30.21 13.77
N GLU A 35 10.60 -29.20 13.19
CA GLU A 35 10.67 -27.86 13.78
C GLU A 35 9.29 -27.22 13.91
N GLU A 36 8.44 -27.31 12.89
CA GLU A 36 7.07 -26.76 12.93
C GLU A 36 6.21 -27.46 13.98
N THR A 37 6.29 -28.80 14.05
CA THR A 37 5.58 -29.60 15.05
C THR A 37 6.05 -29.25 16.46
N ALA A 38 7.37 -29.11 16.66
CA ALA A 38 7.94 -28.73 17.94
C ALA A 38 7.55 -27.32 18.37
N GLN A 39 7.58 -26.37 17.45
CA GLN A 39 7.16 -24.99 17.71
C GLN A 39 5.65 -24.92 18.06
N THR A 40 4.83 -25.77 17.45
CA THR A 40 3.39 -25.82 17.69
C THR A 40 3.04 -26.48 19.03
N LYS A 41 3.65 -27.64 19.33
CA LYS A 41 3.35 -28.42 20.56
C LYS A 41 4.07 -27.90 21.79
N GLN A 42 5.30 -27.39 21.65
CA GLN A 42 6.12 -26.90 22.75
C GLN A 42 6.69 -25.49 22.46
N PRO A 43 5.83 -24.45 22.33
CA PRO A 43 6.27 -23.09 21.95
C PRO A 43 7.20 -22.42 22.98
N PHE A 44 7.15 -22.85 24.24
CA PHE A 44 7.95 -22.29 25.34
C PHE A 44 9.09 -23.23 25.78
N ALA A 45 9.47 -24.20 24.94
CA ALA A 45 10.48 -25.21 25.29
C ALA A 45 11.84 -24.60 25.71
N ALA A 46 12.22 -23.46 25.13
CA ALA A 46 13.46 -22.78 25.47
C ALA A 46 13.48 -22.16 26.89
N VAL A 47 12.32 -22.00 27.54
CA VAL A 47 12.20 -21.41 28.89
C VAL A 47 12.14 -22.50 29.94
N ASP A 48 11.22 -23.46 29.77
CA ASP A 48 10.96 -24.52 30.76
C ASP A 48 11.89 -25.73 30.59
N ASN A 49 12.64 -25.77 29.48
CA ASN A 49 13.50 -26.87 29.06
C ASN A 49 12.86 -28.26 29.23
N PRO A 50 11.66 -28.50 28.69
CA PRO A 50 11.02 -29.80 28.74
C PRO A 50 11.82 -30.82 27.92
N PRO A 51 11.62 -32.12 28.15
CA PRO A 51 12.14 -33.14 27.24
C PRO A 51 11.69 -32.86 25.80
N VAL A 52 12.63 -32.99 24.85
CA VAL A 52 12.33 -32.90 23.41
C VAL A 52 11.21 -33.88 23.08
N LEU A 53 10.25 -33.44 22.25
CA LEU A 53 9.13 -34.26 21.79
C LEU A 53 9.60 -35.64 21.34
N SER A 54 8.91 -36.66 21.83
CA SER A 54 9.16 -38.05 21.44
C SER A 54 8.75 -38.30 19.98
N PHE A 55 9.36 -39.32 19.35
CA PHE A 55 9.01 -39.70 17.99
C PHE A 55 7.52 -40.03 17.87
N THR A 56 6.94 -40.71 18.87
CA THR A 56 5.50 -41.04 18.89
C THR A 56 4.64 -39.79 18.83
N GLU A 57 4.97 -38.76 19.61
CA GLU A 57 4.20 -37.50 19.60
C GLU A 57 4.31 -36.76 18.27
N ILE A 58 5.47 -36.84 17.59
CA ILE A 58 5.65 -36.27 16.26
C ILE A 58 4.88 -37.09 15.22
N GLN A 59 4.91 -38.42 15.33
CA GLN A 59 4.18 -39.32 14.46
C GLN A 59 2.67 -39.12 14.56
N ASP A 60 2.13 -38.88 15.76
CA ASP A 60 0.73 -38.55 15.97
C ASP A 60 0.32 -37.20 15.33
N ALA A 61 1.29 -36.33 15.05
CA ALA A 61 1.06 -35.08 14.32
C ALA A 61 1.11 -35.25 12.80
N MET A 62 1.54 -36.42 12.29
CA MET A 62 1.57 -36.69 10.85
C MET A 62 0.16 -37.00 10.34
N ASP A 63 -0.50 -35.99 9.79
CA ASP A 63 -1.82 -36.16 9.19
C ASP A 63 -1.74 -36.66 7.73
N ALA A 64 -2.90 -36.74 7.08
CA ALA A 64 -3.01 -37.16 5.69
C ALA A 64 -2.42 -36.13 4.69
N ALA A 65 -2.21 -34.87 5.12
CA ALA A 65 -1.65 -33.82 4.29
C ALA A 65 -0.11 -33.83 4.30
N VAL A 66 0.52 -34.48 5.28
CA VAL A 66 1.98 -34.67 5.31
C VAL A 66 2.43 -35.57 4.16
N GLU A 67 3.43 -35.09 3.43
CA GLU A 67 4.04 -35.78 2.29
C GLU A 67 4.60 -37.16 2.67
N GLU A 68 4.52 -38.10 1.73
CA GLU A 68 4.91 -39.49 1.97
C GLU A 68 6.43 -39.63 2.17
N SER A 69 7.22 -38.74 1.57
CA SER A 69 8.66 -38.58 1.82
C SER A 69 8.94 -38.40 3.31
N VAL A 70 8.19 -37.51 3.97
CA VAL A 70 8.37 -37.20 5.39
C VAL A 70 8.11 -38.44 6.24
N LYS A 71 6.99 -39.13 5.99
CA LYS A 71 6.62 -40.36 6.72
C LYS A 71 7.67 -41.46 6.57
N ARG A 72 8.23 -41.59 5.36
CA ARG A 72 9.23 -42.61 5.03
C ARG A 72 10.55 -42.42 5.77
N PHE A 73 11.07 -41.19 5.85
CA PHE A 73 12.41 -40.92 6.40
C PHE A 73 12.39 -40.40 7.84
N ALA A 74 11.23 -40.01 8.37
CA ALA A 74 11.12 -39.40 9.69
C ALA A 74 11.79 -40.22 10.81
N LYS A 75 11.60 -41.54 10.84
CA LYS A 75 12.18 -42.38 11.89
C LYS A 75 13.71 -42.34 11.90
N ASP A 76 14.31 -42.31 10.71
CA ASP A 76 15.76 -42.34 10.55
C ASP A 76 16.40 -40.97 10.84
N VAL A 77 15.70 -39.88 10.53
CA VAL A 77 16.16 -38.50 10.74
C VAL A 77 15.90 -38.02 12.18
N TYR A 78 14.91 -38.57 12.87
CA TYR A 78 14.45 -38.08 14.17
C TYR A 78 15.55 -38.02 15.23
N GLU A 79 16.40 -39.06 15.36
CA GLU A 79 17.46 -39.06 16.37
C GLU A 79 18.51 -37.98 16.10
N HIS A 80 18.81 -37.70 14.84
CA HIS A 80 19.69 -36.59 14.44
C HIS A 80 19.07 -35.24 14.84
N TRP A 81 17.83 -34.98 14.42
CA TRP A 81 17.11 -33.76 14.78
C TRP A 81 17.02 -33.56 16.30
N LYS A 82 16.69 -34.62 17.05
CA LYS A 82 16.56 -34.60 18.50
C LYS A 82 17.88 -34.27 19.20
N SER A 83 19.01 -34.82 18.72
CA SER A 83 20.35 -34.47 19.26
C SER A 83 20.61 -32.98 19.11
N ARG A 84 20.41 -32.45 17.89
CA ARG A 84 20.62 -31.04 17.59
C ARG A 84 19.72 -30.12 18.43
N ARG A 85 18.46 -30.51 18.65
CA ARG A 85 17.54 -29.75 19.51
C ARG A 85 17.94 -29.77 20.99
N THR A 86 18.48 -30.89 21.44
CA THR A 86 18.98 -31.02 22.81
C THR A 86 20.22 -30.16 23.03
N GLU A 87 21.16 -30.18 22.08
CA GLU A 87 22.39 -29.39 22.12
C GLU A 87 22.14 -27.88 22.10
N THR A 88 21.12 -27.45 21.35
CA THR A 88 20.68 -26.04 21.29
C THR A 88 19.80 -25.63 22.48
N GLY A 89 19.57 -26.53 23.45
CA GLY A 89 18.76 -26.26 24.64
C GLY A 89 17.31 -25.93 24.29
N ASN A 90 16.70 -26.72 23.40
CA ASN A 90 15.32 -26.55 22.92
C ASN A 90 15.05 -25.22 22.17
N ARG A 91 16.10 -24.53 21.69
CA ARG A 91 15.95 -23.37 20.81
C ARG A 91 15.81 -23.82 19.35
N SER A 92 15.44 -22.89 18.48
CA SER A 92 15.42 -23.15 17.04
C SER A 92 16.84 -23.52 16.57
N LEU A 93 16.92 -24.52 15.68
CA LEU A 93 18.19 -24.94 15.07
C LEU A 93 18.79 -23.83 14.19
N MET A 94 17.92 -23.02 13.58
CA MET A 94 18.33 -21.90 12.77
C MET A 94 18.56 -20.66 13.65
N PRO A 95 19.68 -19.94 13.47
CA PRO A 95 19.86 -18.65 14.10
C PRO A 95 18.70 -17.72 13.73
N SER A 96 18.04 -17.20 14.75
CA SER A 96 16.90 -16.29 14.58
C SER A 96 17.21 -14.91 15.11
N LEU A 97 16.52 -13.92 14.57
CA LEU A 97 16.58 -12.55 15.06
C LEU A 97 16.06 -12.50 16.49
N LYS A 98 16.76 -11.75 17.36
CA LYS A 98 16.30 -11.54 18.73
C LYS A 98 15.17 -10.50 18.71
N PHE A 99 13.95 -10.99 18.94
CA PHE A 99 12.76 -10.14 19.09
C PHE A 99 12.54 -9.73 20.55
N GLU A 100 11.73 -8.70 20.74
CA GLU A 100 11.28 -8.25 22.06
C GLU A 100 10.28 -9.26 22.67
N THR A 101 10.69 -9.90 23.77
CA THR A 101 9.86 -10.76 24.61
C THR A 101 9.19 -9.97 25.73
N GLY A 102 8.22 -9.13 25.36
CA GLY A 102 7.36 -8.42 26.32
C GLY A 102 8.12 -7.57 27.36
N GLN A 103 7.63 -7.55 28.61
CA GLN A 103 8.14 -6.68 29.68
C GLN A 103 9.55 -7.01 30.17
N GLU A 104 10.07 -8.21 29.87
CA GLU A 104 11.40 -8.67 30.29
C GLU A 104 12.50 -8.30 29.28
N THR A 105 12.16 -7.57 28.21
CA THR A 105 13.15 -7.22 27.19
C THR A 105 14.04 -6.08 27.68
N ASP A 106 15.34 -6.35 27.79
CA ASP A 106 16.33 -5.32 28.07
C ASP A 106 16.36 -4.30 26.92
N ASP A 107 15.93 -3.07 27.23
CA ASP A 107 15.94 -1.97 26.27
C ASP A 107 17.35 -1.62 25.79
N THR A 108 18.38 -2.05 26.52
CA THR A 108 19.81 -1.79 26.29
C THR A 108 20.47 -2.80 25.36
N ASP A 109 19.84 -3.96 25.10
CA ASP A 109 20.45 -5.01 24.27
C ASP A 109 20.50 -4.60 22.78
N PRO A 110 21.69 -4.45 22.18
CA PRO A 110 21.84 -4.02 20.79
C PRO A 110 21.35 -5.05 19.76
N TYR A 111 21.16 -6.32 20.16
CA TYR A 111 20.69 -7.37 19.25
C TYR A 111 19.15 -7.44 19.16
N VAL A 112 18.42 -6.72 20.02
CA VAL A 112 16.95 -6.68 19.98
C VAL A 112 16.47 -5.80 18.82
N CYS A 113 15.83 -6.42 17.82
CA CYS A 113 15.37 -5.75 16.60
C CYS A 113 13.85 -5.91 16.38
N PHE A 114 13.31 -5.10 15.46
CA PHE A 114 11.89 -5.14 15.02
C PHE A 114 10.84 -5.03 16.16
N ARG A 115 11.08 -4.15 17.14
CA ARG A 115 10.15 -3.89 18.26
C ARG A 115 8.77 -3.50 17.77
N ARG A 116 7.73 -4.10 18.37
CA ARG A 116 6.33 -3.85 17.99
C ARG A 116 5.76 -2.72 18.85
N ARG A 117 5.60 -1.54 18.26
CA ARG A 117 5.03 -0.34 18.90
C ARG A 117 3.75 0.11 18.20
N GLU A 118 2.82 -0.82 18.03
CA GLU A 118 1.54 -0.57 17.35
C GLU A 118 0.60 0.30 18.21
N VAL A 119 0.00 1.32 17.60
CA VAL A 119 -0.95 2.19 18.30
C VAL A 119 -2.30 1.50 18.40
N ARG A 120 -2.76 1.23 19.62
CA ARG A 120 -4.09 0.66 19.87
C ARG A 120 -5.16 1.64 19.41
N GLN A 121 -5.84 1.31 18.32
CA GLN A 121 -6.92 2.13 17.75
C GLN A 121 -8.22 1.91 18.54
N ILE A 122 -8.97 3.00 18.75
CA ILE A 122 -10.31 2.94 19.35
C ILE A 122 -11.29 2.36 18.33
N ARG A 123 -12.24 1.56 18.81
CA ARG A 123 -13.33 0.99 17.99
C ARG A 123 -14.11 2.10 17.28
N LYS A 124 -14.60 1.81 16.07
CA LYS A 124 -15.47 2.75 15.34
C LYS A 124 -16.91 2.62 15.86
N THR A 125 -17.78 3.50 15.37
CA THR A 125 -19.21 3.47 15.72
C THR A 125 -19.89 2.29 15.04
N ARG A 126 -20.95 1.74 15.65
CA ARG A 126 -21.70 0.59 15.12
C ARG A 126 -22.18 0.79 13.67
N GLY A 127 -22.60 2.01 13.30
CA GLY A 127 -23.00 2.32 11.93
C GLY A 127 -21.85 2.28 10.92
N ARG A 128 -20.65 2.71 11.34
CA ARG A 128 -19.44 2.62 10.51
C ARG A 128 -18.97 1.18 10.36
N ASP A 129 -19.03 0.40 11.45
CA ASP A 129 -18.69 -1.02 11.45
C ASP A 129 -19.60 -1.83 10.52
N ALA A 130 -20.92 -1.57 10.56
CA ALA A 130 -21.88 -2.19 9.63
C ALA A 130 -21.54 -1.90 8.16
N GLN A 131 -21.24 -0.64 7.82
CA GLN A 131 -20.80 -0.28 6.47
C GLN A 131 -19.49 -0.96 6.06
N SER A 132 -18.52 -1.10 6.99
CA SER A 132 -17.28 -1.82 6.69
C SER A 132 -17.51 -3.32 6.52
N ALA A 133 -18.45 -3.92 7.26
CA ALA A 133 -18.81 -5.32 7.11
C ALA A 133 -19.46 -5.58 5.74
N ASP A 134 -20.35 -4.70 5.28
CA ASP A 134 -20.96 -4.80 3.94
C ASP A 134 -19.90 -4.68 2.84
N LYS A 135 -18.96 -3.74 3.00
CA LYS A 135 -17.81 -3.60 2.08
C LYS A 135 -16.92 -4.84 2.08
N LEU A 136 -16.68 -5.46 3.22
CA LEU A 136 -15.91 -6.71 3.31
C LEU A 136 -16.63 -7.88 2.65
N ARG A 137 -17.96 -7.98 2.78
CA ARG A 137 -18.74 -9.01 2.06
C ARG A 137 -18.65 -8.81 0.55
N ARG A 138 -18.77 -7.57 0.09
CA ARG A 138 -18.61 -7.24 -1.33
C ARG A 138 -17.19 -7.54 -1.84
N LEU A 139 -16.16 -7.13 -1.09
CA LEU A 139 -14.76 -7.41 -1.42
C LEU A 139 -14.51 -8.92 -1.49
N ARG A 140 -15.04 -9.71 -0.55
CA ARG A 140 -14.93 -11.17 -0.57
C ARG A 140 -15.53 -11.75 -1.86
N LYS A 141 -16.70 -11.26 -2.28
CA LYS A 141 -17.33 -11.70 -3.53
C LYS A 141 -16.47 -11.36 -4.74
N GLU A 142 -15.99 -10.11 -4.82
CA GLU A 142 -15.15 -9.65 -5.93
C GLU A 142 -13.82 -10.43 -6.01
N LEU A 143 -13.22 -10.79 -4.87
CA LEU A 143 -12.04 -11.65 -4.82
C LEU A 143 -12.33 -13.10 -5.23
N GLU A 144 -13.52 -13.63 -4.91
CA GLU A 144 -13.93 -14.96 -5.35
C GLU A 144 -14.17 -15.01 -6.86
N ASP A 145 -14.79 -13.97 -7.42
CA ASP A 145 -14.97 -13.82 -8.86
C ASP A 145 -13.60 -13.73 -9.58
N ALA A 146 -12.65 -12.96 -9.02
CA ALA A 146 -11.29 -12.88 -9.53
C ALA A 146 -10.56 -14.24 -9.44
N ARG A 147 -10.72 -14.98 -8.33
CA ARG A 147 -10.16 -16.34 -8.16
C ARG A 147 -10.71 -17.29 -9.22
N GLN A 148 -12.01 -17.19 -9.54
CA GLN A 148 -12.63 -18.01 -10.58
C GLN A 148 -12.07 -17.71 -11.97
N LEU A 149 -11.82 -16.44 -12.30
CA LEU A 149 -11.17 -16.07 -13.56
C LEU A 149 -9.76 -16.68 -13.67
N VAL A 150 -8.96 -16.60 -12.61
CA VAL A 150 -7.63 -17.22 -12.57
C VAL A 150 -7.73 -18.75 -12.72
N ALA A 151 -8.72 -19.39 -12.11
CA ALA A 151 -8.95 -20.82 -12.25
C ALA A 151 -9.28 -21.21 -13.71
N LEU A 152 -10.12 -20.43 -14.40
CA LEU A 152 -10.43 -20.64 -15.82
C LEU A 152 -9.21 -20.43 -16.72
N VAL A 153 -8.37 -19.44 -16.43
CA VAL A 153 -7.10 -19.23 -17.15
C VAL A 153 -6.17 -20.43 -16.93
N ARG A 154 -6.01 -20.91 -15.69
CA ARG A 154 -5.22 -22.12 -15.39
C ARG A 154 -5.75 -23.32 -16.17
N GLN A 155 -7.06 -23.54 -16.19
CA GLN A 155 -7.69 -24.62 -16.95
C GLN A 155 -7.41 -24.50 -18.45
N ARG A 156 -7.50 -23.30 -19.02
CA ARG A 156 -7.17 -23.02 -20.42
C ARG A 156 -5.72 -23.35 -20.74
N GLU A 157 -4.77 -22.91 -19.91
CA GLU A 157 -3.34 -23.16 -20.15
C GLU A 157 -2.98 -24.65 -19.96
N LEU A 158 -3.59 -25.35 -19.01
CA LEU A 158 -3.43 -26.79 -18.86
C LEU A 158 -3.95 -27.56 -20.08
N ALA A 159 -5.16 -27.24 -20.55
CA ALA A 159 -5.71 -27.83 -21.76
C ALA A 159 -4.85 -27.55 -23.00
N ARG A 160 -4.28 -26.33 -23.11
CA ARG A 160 -3.35 -25.98 -24.19
C ARG A 160 -2.05 -26.77 -24.10
N LYS A 161 -1.49 -26.94 -22.89
CA LYS A 161 -0.30 -27.77 -22.65
C LYS A 161 -0.56 -29.23 -23.05
N GLU A 162 -1.71 -29.79 -22.65
CA GLU A 162 -2.11 -31.15 -23.01
C GLU A 162 -2.31 -31.31 -24.52
N MET A 163 -2.98 -30.35 -25.17
CA MET A 163 -3.14 -30.33 -26.63
C MET A 163 -1.78 -30.36 -27.34
N LEU A 164 -0.82 -29.51 -26.93
CA LEU A 164 0.52 -29.49 -27.51
C LEU A 164 1.31 -30.78 -27.23
N ALA A 165 1.15 -31.37 -26.05
CA ALA A 165 1.77 -32.65 -25.71
C ALA A 165 1.26 -33.77 -26.61
N ILE A 166 -0.06 -33.82 -26.84
CA ILE A 166 -0.69 -34.78 -27.75
C ILE A 166 -0.24 -34.52 -29.19
N GLU A 167 -0.23 -33.28 -29.67
CA GLU A 167 0.25 -32.94 -31.01
C GLU A 167 1.70 -33.39 -31.23
N ARG A 168 2.59 -33.16 -30.24
CA ARG A 168 3.96 -33.65 -30.27
C ARG A 168 4.02 -35.17 -30.35
N GLN A 169 3.22 -35.87 -29.54
CA GLN A 169 3.16 -37.33 -29.54
C GLN A 169 2.69 -37.87 -30.89
N VAL A 170 1.60 -37.32 -31.44
CA VAL A 170 1.07 -37.70 -32.76
C VAL A 170 2.11 -37.45 -33.86
N PHE A 171 2.82 -36.33 -33.82
CA PHE A 171 3.88 -36.03 -34.79
C PHE A 171 5.00 -37.09 -34.77
N LEU A 172 5.49 -37.44 -33.57
CA LEU A 172 6.55 -38.45 -33.42
C LEU A 172 6.09 -39.83 -33.88
N GLN A 173 4.89 -40.25 -33.47
CA GLN A 173 4.31 -41.53 -33.88
C GLN A 173 4.10 -41.59 -35.40
N ARG A 174 3.58 -40.53 -36.02
CA ARG A 174 3.44 -40.45 -37.48
C ARG A 174 4.78 -40.51 -38.19
N SER A 175 5.84 -39.92 -37.62
CA SER A 175 7.19 -40.01 -38.18
C SER A 175 7.70 -41.44 -38.19
N GLU A 176 7.57 -42.14 -37.07
CA GLU A 176 7.98 -43.53 -36.90
C GLU A 176 7.20 -44.48 -37.83
N VAL A 177 5.87 -44.32 -37.89
CA VAL A 177 5.01 -45.10 -38.80
C VAL A 177 5.42 -44.88 -40.25
N LYS A 178 5.66 -43.63 -40.68
CA LYS A 178 6.15 -43.34 -42.05
C LYS A 178 7.51 -43.96 -42.35
N GLU A 179 8.40 -44.03 -41.38
CA GLU A 179 9.70 -44.68 -41.54
C GLU A 179 9.55 -46.20 -41.70
N MET A 180 8.77 -46.84 -40.83
CA MET A 180 8.50 -48.27 -40.89
C MET A 180 7.74 -48.67 -42.15
N LYS A 181 6.76 -47.87 -42.58
CA LYS A 181 6.00 -48.07 -43.83
C LYS A 181 6.92 -48.05 -45.06
N ARG A 182 7.88 -47.11 -45.09
CA ARG A 182 8.93 -47.05 -46.13
C ARG A 182 9.86 -48.26 -46.08
N LYS A 183 10.29 -48.68 -44.89
CA LYS A 183 11.20 -49.82 -44.70
C LYS A 183 10.57 -51.16 -45.10
N LEU A 184 9.26 -51.32 -44.89
CA LEU A 184 8.49 -52.53 -45.19
C LEU A 184 7.77 -52.50 -46.55
N ASN A 185 7.92 -51.42 -47.34
CA ASN A 185 7.27 -51.21 -48.64
C ASN A 185 5.73 -51.39 -48.62
N LEU A 186 5.08 -51.03 -47.51
CA LEU A 186 3.62 -51.15 -47.36
C LEU A 186 2.90 -49.96 -48.04
N LYS A 187 1.90 -50.24 -48.87
CA LYS A 187 1.05 -49.26 -49.58
C LYS A 187 -0.39 -49.25 -49.07
N ASP A 188 -0.55 -49.21 -47.75
CA ASP A 188 -1.85 -49.14 -47.09
C ASP A 188 -2.39 -47.70 -47.05
N ASP A 189 -3.55 -47.49 -46.44
CA ASP A 189 -4.18 -46.18 -46.24
C ASP A 189 -3.31 -45.20 -45.39
N ASP A 190 -3.43 -43.90 -45.66
CA ASP A 190 -2.65 -42.80 -45.04
C ASP A 190 -3.53 -41.82 -44.24
N GLU A 191 -4.83 -42.08 -44.08
CA GLU A 191 -5.80 -41.20 -43.42
C GLU A 191 -5.38 -40.75 -42.00
N ASP A 192 -4.70 -41.61 -41.25
CA ASP A 192 -4.23 -41.30 -39.89
C ASP A 192 -2.90 -40.53 -39.85
N LEU A 193 -2.19 -40.44 -40.98
CA LEU A 193 -0.92 -39.71 -41.11
C LEU A 193 -1.11 -38.23 -41.46
N ILE A 194 -2.34 -37.83 -41.77
CA ILE A 194 -2.72 -36.47 -42.13
C ILE A 194 -3.70 -35.87 -41.12
N ASN A 195 -3.71 -34.56 -40.99
CA ASN A 195 -4.70 -33.88 -40.16
C ASN A 195 -6.03 -33.79 -40.92
N GLN A 196 -7.01 -34.59 -40.51
CA GLN A 196 -8.36 -34.53 -41.07
C GLN A 196 -9.12 -33.34 -40.51
N LYS A 197 -9.79 -32.57 -41.38
CA LYS A 197 -10.73 -31.54 -40.93
C LYS A 197 -11.94 -32.25 -40.31
N PRO A 198 -12.32 -31.93 -39.06
CA PRO A 198 -13.48 -32.56 -38.44
C PRO A 198 -14.71 -32.27 -39.31
N LYS A 199 -15.37 -33.34 -39.79
CA LYS A 199 -16.64 -33.21 -40.52
C LYS A 199 -17.67 -32.62 -39.57
N LYS A 200 -18.22 -31.44 -39.90
CA LYS A 200 -19.40 -30.89 -39.21
C LYS A 200 -20.53 -31.90 -39.37
N LYS A 201 -20.90 -32.62 -38.31
CA LYS A 201 -22.13 -33.40 -38.31
C LYS A 201 -23.30 -32.41 -38.46
N PRO A 202 -24.19 -32.58 -39.46
CA PRO A 202 -25.43 -31.82 -39.49
C PRO A 202 -26.22 -32.12 -38.21
N THR A 203 -26.58 -31.08 -37.47
CA THR A 203 -27.57 -31.20 -36.41
C THR A 203 -28.91 -31.51 -37.08
N GLU A 204 -29.30 -32.77 -37.10
CA GLU A 204 -30.60 -33.23 -37.56
C GLU A 204 -31.66 -32.80 -36.54
N ALA A 205 -32.19 -31.59 -36.72
CA ALA A 205 -33.43 -31.19 -36.06
C ALA A 205 -34.60 -31.81 -36.84
N PRO A 206 -35.44 -32.67 -36.24
CA PRO A 206 -36.55 -33.28 -36.95
C PRO A 206 -37.65 -32.26 -37.24
N ALA A 207 -37.85 -31.98 -38.52
CA ALA A 207 -39.01 -31.24 -39.02
C ALA A 207 -40.22 -32.18 -39.08
N VAL A 208 -41.16 -32.05 -38.14
CA VAL A 208 -42.47 -32.72 -38.21
C VAL A 208 -43.57 -31.69 -38.46
N GLN A 209 -44.27 -31.88 -39.58
CA GLN A 209 -45.35 -31.07 -40.11
C GLN A 209 -46.64 -31.24 -39.29
N ARG A 210 -47.38 -30.15 -39.11
CA ARG A 210 -48.68 -30.10 -38.39
C ARG A 210 -49.81 -30.75 -39.21
N PRO A 211 -50.75 -31.44 -38.53
CA PRO A 211 -52.17 -31.38 -38.88
C PRO A 211 -53.01 -30.78 -37.72
N VAL A 212 -54.14 -30.16 -38.09
CA VAL A 212 -55.08 -29.43 -37.23
C VAL A 212 -56.31 -30.30 -36.94
N ALA A 213 -56.68 -30.50 -35.66
CA ALA A 213 -58.04 -30.83 -35.18
C ALA A 213 -58.12 -30.78 -33.62
N PRO A 214 -59.32 -30.59 -33.00
CA PRO A 214 -59.48 -29.81 -31.77
C PRO A 214 -59.82 -30.59 -30.47
N GLN A 215 -59.46 -29.94 -29.36
CA GLN A 215 -60.06 -29.94 -28.00
C GLN A 215 -60.08 -31.24 -27.17
N LEU A 216 -59.38 -31.22 -26.02
CA LEU A 216 -59.94 -31.45 -24.67
C LEU A 216 -58.90 -31.16 -23.55
N ARG A 217 -59.27 -30.20 -22.67
CA ARG A 217 -58.81 -29.87 -21.29
C ARG A 217 -58.11 -31.01 -20.52
N MET A 218 -57.07 -30.89 -19.66
CA MET A 218 -56.27 -29.90 -18.87
C MET A 218 -54.93 -30.64 -18.47
N PRO A 219 -53.97 -30.13 -17.67
CA PRO A 219 -53.45 -28.76 -17.39
C PRO A 219 -51.90 -28.66 -17.61
N PRO A 220 -51.31 -27.45 -17.80
CA PRO A 220 -49.90 -27.30 -17.46
C PRO A 220 -49.59 -26.09 -16.57
N LYS A 221 -48.98 -26.41 -15.43
CA LYS A 221 -47.82 -25.79 -14.79
C LYS A 221 -47.50 -24.33 -15.18
N ALA A 222 -47.76 -23.43 -14.24
CA ALA A 222 -47.28 -22.06 -14.29
C ALA A 222 -45.74 -22.02 -14.31
N GLY A 223 -45.15 -21.28 -15.25
CA GLY A 223 -43.74 -20.87 -15.14
C GLY A 223 -42.97 -20.56 -16.43
N THR A 224 -43.46 -20.91 -17.61
CA THR A 224 -42.64 -20.82 -18.85
C THR A 224 -43.10 -19.71 -19.81
N GLN A 225 -43.08 -18.46 -19.34
CA GLN A 225 -43.28 -17.25 -20.18
C GLN A 225 -42.20 -16.19 -19.92
N ALA A 226 -40.95 -16.59 -19.70
CA ALA A 226 -39.83 -15.66 -19.46
C ALA A 226 -38.72 -15.74 -20.52
N ALA A 227 -38.99 -16.36 -21.68
CA ALA A 227 -37.98 -16.56 -22.73
C ALA A 227 -38.21 -15.72 -23.99
N GLU A 228 -39.28 -14.91 -24.05
CA GLU A 228 -39.55 -14.03 -25.21
C GLU A 228 -39.32 -12.53 -24.93
N ASP A 229 -38.78 -12.16 -23.76
CA ASP A 229 -38.55 -10.75 -23.39
C ASP A 229 -37.07 -10.46 -23.10
N LEU A 230 -36.19 -10.80 -24.05
CA LEU A 230 -34.79 -10.36 -24.00
C LEU A 230 -34.72 -8.90 -24.47
N GLN A 231 -34.88 -7.96 -23.54
CA GLN A 231 -34.73 -6.53 -23.78
C GLN A 231 -33.28 -6.21 -24.16
N LEU A 232 -33.08 -5.53 -25.29
CA LEU A 232 -31.75 -5.18 -25.79
C LEU A 232 -31.10 -4.13 -24.86
N LEU A 233 -29.81 -4.27 -24.54
CA LEU A 233 -29.10 -3.35 -23.65
C LEU A 233 -29.09 -1.90 -24.17
N GLU A 234 -29.07 -1.73 -25.49
CA GLU A 234 -29.18 -0.42 -26.15
C GLU A 234 -30.53 0.24 -25.89
N ASP A 235 -31.62 -0.54 -25.91
CA ASP A 235 -32.98 -0.01 -25.64
C ASP A 235 -33.12 0.46 -24.19
N VAL A 236 -32.52 -0.27 -23.23
CA VAL A 236 -32.51 0.11 -21.81
C VAL A 236 -31.71 1.40 -21.57
N GLN A 237 -30.59 1.58 -22.28
CA GLN A 237 -29.77 2.80 -22.17
C GLN A 237 -30.48 3.99 -22.80
N ALA A 238 -31.08 3.82 -23.98
CA ALA A 238 -31.85 4.85 -24.66
C ALA A 238 -33.09 5.28 -23.86
N GLU A 239 -33.78 4.34 -23.21
CA GLU A 239 -34.92 4.65 -22.35
C GLU A 239 -34.51 5.54 -21.16
N LYS A 240 -33.37 5.23 -20.53
CA LYS A 240 -32.83 6.01 -19.41
C LYS A 240 -32.37 7.41 -19.84
N GLU A 241 -31.74 7.55 -21.01
CA GLU A 241 -31.35 8.86 -21.55
C GLU A 241 -32.59 9.71 -21.88
N ASN A 242 -33.62 9.09 -22.46
CA ASN A 242 -34.90 9.73 -22.73
C ASN A 242 -35.63 10.17 -21.46
N GLU A 243 -35.53 9.41 -20.37
CA GLU A 243 -36.07 9.78 -19.07
C GLU A 243 -35.36 11.03 -18.50
N ILE A 244 -34.03 11.08 -18.57
CA ILE A 244 -33.25 12.25 -18.13
C ILE A 244 -33.62 13.50 -18.95
N LEU A 245 -33.74 13.35 -20.28
CA LEU A 245 -34.15 14.45 -21.16
C LEU A 245 -35.58 14.93 -20.87
N ARG A 246 -36.50 14.01 -20.55
CA ARG A 246 -37.86 14.37 -20.12
C ARG A 246 -37.84 15.17 -18.82
N ASP A 247 -37.01 14.77 -17.86
CA ASP A 247 -36.90 15.45 -16.57
C ASP A 247 -36.33 16.87 -16.72
N ILE A 248 -35.29 17.03 -17.55
CA ILE A 248 -34.72 18.35 -17.89
C ILE A 248 -35.79 19.23 -18.54
N ASN A 249 -36.50 18.71 -19.54
CA ASN A 249 -37.54 19.47 -20.24
C ASN A 249 -38.72 19.82 -19.32
N GLN A 250 -39.13 18.93 -18.42
CA GLN A 250 -40.13 19.25 -17.40
C GLN A 250 -39.65 20.35 -16.46
N ASN A 251 -38.38 20.34 -16.06
CA ASN A 251 -37.83 21.35 -15.16
C ASN A 251 -37.72 22.72 -15.84
N ILE A 252 -37.31 22.74 -17.12
CA ILE A 252 -37.34 23.94 -17.96
C ILE A 252 -38.78 24.46 -18.09
N ALA A 253 -39.75 23.60 -18.40
CA ALA A 253 -41.16 24.01 -18.52
C ALA A 253 -41.74 24.53 -17.20
N LYS A 254 -41.40 23.88 -16.07
CA LYS A 254 -41.74 24.39 -14.72
C LYS A 254 -41.13 25.76 -14.48
N HIS A 255 -39.88 25.98 -14.87
CA HIS A 255 -39.20 27.26 -14.70
C HIS A 255 -39.76 28.35 -15.64
N ILE A 256 -40.15 28.00 -16.87
CA ILE A 256 -40.85 28.91 -17.80
C ILE A 256 -42.20 29.31 -17.22
N LYS A 257 -43.00 28.34 -16.75
CA LYS A 257 -44.29 28.60 -16.10
C LYS A 257 -44.16 29.40 -14.81
N TRP A 258 -43.12 29.15 -14.02
CA TRP A 258 -42.81 29.92 -12.82
C TRP A 258 -42.47 31.39 -13.15
N ASN A 259 -41.84 31.63 -14.30
CA ASN A 259 -41.53 32.97 -14.81
C ASN A 259 -42.65 33.58 -15.68
N GLU A 260 -43.75 32.88 -15.91
CA GLU A 260 -44.85 33.35 -16.74
C GLU A 260 -45.56 34.54 -16.06
N GLY A 261 -45.57 35.71 -16.73
CA GLY A 261 -46.10 36.96 -16.17
C GLY A 261 -45.08 37.82 -15.43
N TYR A 262 -43.85 37.33 -15.22
CA TYR A 262 -42.74 38.14 -14.70
C TYR A 262 -41.97 38.77 -15.86
N VAL A 263 -42.01 40.09 -15.95
CA VAL A 263 -41.17 40.86 -16.88
C VAL A 263 -39.93 41.30 -16.11
N ASP A 264 -38.78 40.72 -16.44
CA ASP A 264 -37.51 41.10 -15.85
C ASP A 264 -37.05 42.46 -16.42
N PHE A 265 -37.28 43.53 -15.66
CA PHE A 265 -36.79 44.87 -15.97
C PHE A 265 -35.30 45.06 -15.63
N THR A 266 -34.64 44.05 -15.09
CA THR A 266 -33.23 44.11 -14.70
C THR A 266 -32.35 43.67 -15.87
N ARG A 267 -32.05 44.62 -16.77
CA ARG A 267 -31.02 44.41 -17.82
C ARG A 267 -29.60 44.25 -17.26
N ALA A 268 -29.42 44.44 -15.96
CA ALA A 268 -28.20 44.22 -15.22
C ALA A 268 -28.54 43.58 -13.86
N PRO A 269 -27.73 42.62 -13.37
CA PRO A 269 -27.99 41.94 -12.10
C PRO A 269 -28.15 42.94 -10.95
N LEU A 270 -29.14 42.71 -10.08
CA LEU A 270 -29.44 43.56 -8.90
C LEU A 270 -28.32 43.59 -7.84
N SER A 271 -27.35 42.69 -7.94
CA SER A 271 -26.08 42.86 -7.23
C SER A 271 -25.28 43.94 -7.96
N PRO A 272 -24.83 45.02 -7.30
CA PRO A 272 -23.95 45.99 -7.94
C PRO A 272 -22.83 45.23 -8.64
N SER A 273 -22.62 45.53 -9.93
CA SER A 273 -21.43 45.06 -10.65
C SER A 273 -20.27 45.31 -9.70
N PRO A 274 -19.52 44.27 -9.25
CA PRO A 274 -18.37 44.51 -8.42
C PRO A 274 -17.56 45.58 -9.13
N GLU A 275 -17.23 46.66 -8.41
CA GLU A 275 -16.35 47.69 -8.95
C GLU A 275 -15.23 46.95 -9.66
N ARG A 276 -14.85 47.40 -10.87
CA ARG A 276 -13.59 46.98 -11.45
C ARG A 276 -12.45 47.60 -10.63
N THR A 277 -12.34 47.24 -9.36
CA THR A 277 -11.07 46.97 -8.69
C THR A 277 -10.52 45.67 -9.27
N PHE A 278 -10.40 45.61 -10.59
CA PHE A 278 -9.39 44.77 -11.22
C PHE A 278 -8.05 45.49 -11.05
N GLN A 279 -7.61 45.64 -9.79
CA GLN A 279 -6.20 45.46 -9.56
C GLN A 279 -5.99 43.97 -9.80
N ALA A 280 -5.36 43.64 -10.93
CA ALA A 280 -4.99 42.27 -11.23
C ALA A 280 -4.38 41.66 -9.95
N ALA A 281 -5.08 40.70 -9.34
CA ALA A 281 -4.57 39.96 -8.19
C ALA A 281 -3.45 38.99 -8.59
N PHE A 282 -2.84 39.24 -9.74
CA PHE A 282 -1.59 38.65 -10.18
C PHE A 282 -0.49 39.67 -9.89
N ARG A 283 0.09 39.56 -8.70
CA ARG A 283 1.40 40.14 -8.44
C ARG A 283 2.42 39.20 -9.08
N PRO A 284 3.33 39.66 -9.96
CA PRO A 284 4.51 38.87 -10.27
C PRO A 284 5.25 38.57 -8.96
N ALA A 285 5.53 37.29 -8.70
CA ALA A 285 6.28 36.90 -7.53
C ALA A 285 7.76 37.24 -7.77
N ILE A 286 8.20 38.39 -7.26
CA ILE A 286 9.63 38.71 -7.19
C ILE A 286 10.22 37.85 -6.09
N THR A 287 11.00 36.84 -6.44
CA THR A 287 11.76 36.02 -5.48
C THR A 287 13.05 36.73 -5.12
N ALA A 288 12.96 37.96 -4.63
CA ALA A 288 14.06 38.57 -3.89
C ALA A 288 13.83 38.26 -2.42
N GLN A 289 14.85 37.73 -1.72
CA GLN A 289 14.78 37.62 -0.27
C GLN A 289 14.71 39.04 0.31
N LEU A 290 13.50 39.45 0.71
CA LEU A 290 13.32 40.63 1.53
C LEU A 290 13.90 40.31 2.91
N PRO A 291 14.83 41.13 3.42
CA PRO A 291 15.16 41.13 4.84
C PRO A 291 13.87 41.29 5.64
N THR A 292 13.70 40.43 6.64
CA THR A 292 12.56 40.46 7.57
C THR A 292 12.35 41.88 8.09
N PRO A 293 11.12 42.43 8.11
CA PRO A 293 10.88 43.70 8.79
C PRO A 293 11.28 43.54 10.26
N PRO A 294 12.00 44.50 10.86
CA PRO A 294 12.35 44.44 12.27
C PRO A 294 11.07 44.48 13.10
N SER A 295 11.05 43.67 14.15
CA SER A 295 9.98 43.65 15.15
C SER A 295 9.77 45.05 15.70
N SER A 296 8.53 45.53 15.70
CA SER A 296 8.14 46.71 16.46
C SER A 296 8.34 46.42 17.95
N ASP A 297 9.39 46.98 18.54
CA ASP A 297 9.38 47.38 19.93
C ASP A 297 9.94 48.81 20.04
N SER A 298 9.39 49.57 20.97
CA SER A 298 9.60 51.01 21.08
C SER A 298 10.93 51.31 21.80
N SER A 299 11.81 52.14 21.23
CA SER A 299 12.61 53.13 21.98
C SER A 299 13.59 53.90 21.08
N GLU A 300 13.94 55.10 21.55
CA GLU A 300 14.61 56.21 20.88
C GLU A 300 16.08 55.98 20.45
N ASN A 301 16.51 56.87 19.53
CA ASN A 301 17.87 57.32 19.19
C ASN A 301 18.78 56.46 18.27
N MET A 302 18.78 56.89 17.00
CA MET A 302 19.93 57.18 16.11
C MET A 302 21.32 56.73 16.58
N MET A 303 22.05 55.93 15.79
CA MET A 303 23.01 56.41 14.77
C MET A 303 23.72 55.28 14.00
N ASP A 304 23.94 55.59 12.72
CA ASP A 304 24.57 54.83 11.63
C ASP A 304 26.09 54.70 11.80
N THR A 305 26.67 53.51 11.57
CA THR A 305 28.01 53.37 10.96
C THR A 305 28.15 51.98 10.33
N THR A 306 28.34 52.00 9.02
CA THR A 306 28.67 50.89 8.12
C THR A 306 30.16 50.54 8.18
N LEU A 307 30.52 49.25 8.20
CA LEU A 307 31.83 48.75 7.77
C LEU A 307 31.77 47.24 7.48
N ASP A 308 31.98 46.91 6.21
CA ASP A 308 32.10 45.56 5.65
C ASP A 308 33.37 44.83 6.15
N ASN A 309 33.27 43.53 6.42
CA ASN A 309 34.40 42.60 6.28
C ASN A 309 33.88 41.19 5.86
N PRO A 310 34.36 40.62 4.74
CA PRO A 310 33.80 39.40 4.15
C PRO A 310 34.55 38.15 4.62
N SER A 311 33.90 37.27 5.39
CA SER A 311 34.47 35.95 5.72
C SER A 311 33.40 34.92 6.05
N THR A 312 32.59 34.53 5.06
CA THR A 312 31.76 33.30 5.12
C THR A 312 31.71 32.55 3.76
N LEU A 313 32.78 32.64 2.97
CA LEU A 313 32.96 31.94 1.68
C LEU A 313 33.35 30.45 1.83
N SER A 314 32.77 29.69 2.75
CA SER A 314 33.04 28.24 2.82
C SER A 314 31.81 27.36 3.09
N LEU A 315 30.60 27.92 3.03
CA LEU A 315 29.37 27.14 3.19
C LEU A 315 28.27 27.58 2.20
N ARG A 316 28.64 27.84 0.94
CA ARG A 316 27.69 28.26 -0.10
C ARG A 316 27.52 27.27 -1.25
N ASP A 317 28.25 26.16 -1.28
CA ASP A 317 28.40 25.38 -2.52
C ASP A 317 27.76 23.97 -2.55
N LYS A 318 26.73 23.71 -1.73
CA LYS A 318 25.99 22.42 -1.80
C LYS A 318 24.46 22.54 -1.77
N LEU A 319 23.89 23.74 -1.74
CA LEU A 319 22.43 23.94 -1.68
C LEU A 319 21.95 25.15 -2.50
N ALA A 320 22.55 25.39 -3.67
CA ALA A 320 21.91 26.22 -4.68
C ALA A 320 20.78 25.40 -5.34
N PRO A 321 19.50 25.76 -5.22
CA PRO A 321 18.51 25.26 -6.16
C PRO A 321 18.91 25.82 -7.52
N GLN A 322 19.13 24.92 -8.49
CA GLN A 322 19.33 25.24 -9.90
C GLN A 322 18.41 26.41 -10.25
N THR A 323 19.01 27.57 -10.48
CA THR A 323 18.36 28.75 -11.02
C THR A 323 17.56 28.29 -12.23
N MET A 324 16.24 28.46 -12.17
CA MET A 324 15.39 28.19 -13.31
C MET A 324 15.94 28.98 -14.50
N VAL A 325 16.36 28.28 -15.54
CA VAL A 325 16.66 28.88 -16.83
C VAL A 325 15.38 29.58 -17.26
N MET A 326 15.36 30.90 -17.12
CA MET A 326 14.29 31.74 -17.62
C MET A 326 14.35 31.66 -19.14
N SER A 327 13.43 30.88 -19.72
CA SER A 327 13.14 31.00 -21.15
C SER A 327 12.65 32.43 -21.40
N ASP A 328 13.23 33.10 -22.38
CA ASP A 328 13.02 34.53 -22.70
C ASP A 328 11.59 34.88 -23.20
N ASP A 329 10.66 33.95 -23.04
CA ASP A 329 9.28 34.06 -23.45
C ASP A 329 8.38 34.18 -22.21
N THR A 330 8.26 35.41 -21.71
CA THR A 330 7.45 35.78 -20.53
C THR A 330 5.94 35.59 -20.74
N SER A 331 5.50 35.10 -21.91
CA SER A 331 4.10 34.83 -22.25
C SER A 331 3.53 33.54 -21.64
N ARG A 332 4.34 32.72 -20.93
CA ARG A 332 3.94 31.40 -20.40
C ARG A 332 4.24 31.20 -18.91
N MET A 333 3.92 32.17 -18.05
CA MET A 333 3.89 31.90 -16.61
C MET A 333 2.82 30.83 -16.28
N PRO A 334 3.15 29.77 -15.52
CA PRO A 334 2.17 28.76 -15.10
C PRO A 334 1.04 29.42 -14.29
N SER A 335 -0.19 29.34 -14.79
CA SER A 335 -1.36 29.88 -14.11
C SER A 335 -1.97 28.84 -13.18
N PHE A 336 -2.24 29.24 -11.93
CA PHE A 336 -2.88 28.39 -10.93
C PHE A 336 -4.25 28.95 -10.54
N ARG A 337 -5.23 28.08 -10.38
CA ARG A 337 -6.56 28.40 -9.86
C ARG A 337 -6.60 28.06 -8.37
N ARG A 338 -6.80 29.06 -7.53
CA ARG A 338 -7.04 28.87 -6.10
C ARG A 338 -8.53 28.70 -5.83
N ARG A 339 -8.94 27.67 -5.10
CA ARG A 339 -10.29 27.44 -4.58
C ARG A 339 -10.24 27.31 -3.06
N ILE A 340 -11.30 27.70 -2.36
CA ILE A 340 -11.40 27.57 -0.91
C ILE A 340 -12.64 26.73 -0.62
N GLY A 341 -12.46 25.55 -0.02
CA GLY A 341 -13.53 24.65 0.39
C GLY A 341 -14.11 25.03 1.75
N ARG A 342 -15.19 24.35 2.15
CA ARG A 342 -15.77 24.49 3.49
C ARG A 342 -14.71 24.16 4.57
N GLY A 343 -14.65 24.98 5.62
CA GLY A 343 -13.63 24.91 6.66
C GLY A 343 -12.32 25.65 6.34
N GLY A 344 -12.32 26.55 5.35
CA GLY A 344 -11.16 27.39 5.02
C GLY A 344 -10.04 26.64 4.28
N ARG A 345 -10.30 25.40 3.84
CA ARG A 345 -9.28 24.55 3.23
C ARG A 345 -8.99 25.03 1.80
N LEU A 346 -7.73 25.38 1.55
CA LEU A 346 -7.29 25.94 0.27
C LEU A 346 -6.90 24.83 -0.73
N PHE A 347 -7.42 24.90 -1.95
CA PHE A 347 -7.08 24.06 -3.09
C PHE A 347 -6.41 24.92 -4.16
N ILE A 348 -5.36 24.41 -4.80
CA ILE A 348 -4.67 25.10 -5.89
C ILE A 348 -4.55 24.13 -7.06
N ASP A 349 -5.26 24.40 -8.15
CA ASP A 349 -5.26 23.59 -9.37
C ASP A 349 -4.39 24.23 -10.45
N ARG A 350 -3.66 23.43 -11.23
CA ARG A 350 -2.89 23.93 -12.37
C ARG A 350 -3.80 24.04 -13.60
N ARG A 351 -3.72 25.14 -14.36
CA ARG A 351 -4.43 25.28 -15.65
C ARG A 351 -3.42 25.59 -16.75
N ASN A 352 -3.58 24.91 -17.90
CA ASN A 352 -2.79 25.05 -19.15
C ASN A 352 -1.45 24.29 -19.24
N LEU A 353 -1.36 23.04 -18.75
CA LEU A 353 -0.37 22.11 -19.32
C LEU A 353 -1.00 21.45 -20.55
N VAL A 354 -0.73 22.00 -21.73
CA VAL A 354 -0.88 21.24 -22.97
C VAL A 354 0.24 20.19 -22.93
N SER A 355 -0.09 18.90 -22.82
CA SER A 355 0.88 17.82 -22.91
C SER A 355 1.57 17.88 -24.27
N ARG A 356 2.77 18.45 -24.32
CA ARG A 356 3.64 18.38 -25.49
C ARG A 356 4.30 17.01 -25.52
N CYS A 357 3.54 15.95 -25.82
CA CYS A 357 4.17 14.72 -26.29
C CYS A 357 4.39 14.85 -27.81
N ARG A 358 5.36 15.68 -28.17
CA ARG A 358 6.14 15.51 -29.41
C ARG A 358 7.56 15.29 -28.96
N VAL A 359 7.84 14.07 -28.55
CA VAL A 359 9.21 13.63 -28.39
C VAL A 359 9.63 13.14 -29.77
N GLU A 360 10.44 13.91 -30.48
CA GLU A 360 11.34 13.32 -31.46
C GLU A 360 12.31 12.46 -30.63
N LEU A 361 11.94 11.19 -30.46
CA LEU A 361 12.80 10.22 -29.81
C LEU A 361 13.94 9.90 -30.80
N ASP A 362 15.16 10.19 -30.37
CA ASP A 362 16.38 9.72 -31.00
C ASP A 362 16.27 8.20 -31.25
N PRO A 363 16.44 7.71 -32.50
CA PRO A 363 16.30 6.29 -32.85
C PRO A 363 17.11 5.36 -31.94
N TRP A 364 18.26 5.82 -31.43
CA TRP A 364 19.11 5.07 -30.51
C TRP A 364 18.50 4.89 -29.11
N LYS A 365 17.64 5.82 -28.67
CA LYS A 365 16.90 5.70 -27.40
C LYS A 365 15.65 4.83 -27.53
N ALA A 366 15.04 4.78 -28.71
CA ALA A 366 13.89 3.91 -28.97
C ALA A 366 14.26 2.43 -29.08
N ASP A 367 15.49 2.11 -29.50
CA ASP A 367 15.96 0.73 -29.72
C ASP A 367 16.52 0.06 -28.44
N ARG A 368 16.63 0.81 -27.34
CA ARG A 368 17.25 0.37 -26.07
C ARG A 368 16.58 -0.86 -25.43
N PHE A 369 15.32 -1.12 -25.75
CA PHE A 369 14.53 -2.21 -25.17
C PHE A 369 14.27 -3.38 -26.14
N LYS A 370 14.90 -3.38 -27.33
CA LYS A 370 14.58 -4.38 -28.36
C LYS A 370 15.29 -5.72 -28.14
N TYR A 371 16.39 -5.73 -27.37
CA TYR A 371 17.22 -6.92 -27.14
C TYR A 371 17.81 -7.00 -25.72
N ASP A 372 17.08 -6.61 -24.68
CA ASP A 372 17.52 -6.78 -23.29
C ASP A 372 17.46 -8.27 -22.86
N GLN A 373 18.50 -9.00 -23.27
CA GLN A 373 19.12 -10.06 -22.50
C GLN A 373 20.57 -9.66 -22.32
N GLU A 374 20.90 -8.88 -21.30
CA GLU A 374 22.21 -8.98 -20.65
C GLU A 374 22.19 -8.38 -19.25
N ASP A 375 22.73 -9.19 -18.35
CA ASP A 375 22.82 -9.07 -16.90
C ASP A 375 23.99 -8.11 -16.57
N SER A 376 23.70 -6.80 -16.57
CA SER A 376 24.69 -5.76 -16.24
C SER A 376 24.19 -4.92 -15.06
N ASP A 377 24.95 -4.92 -13.97
CA ASP A 377 24.76 -4.13 -12.73
C ASP A 377 24.91 -2.60 -12.94
N GLU A 378 24.38 -2.06 -14.03
CA GLU A 378 24.30 -0.61 -14.23
C GLU A 378 23.09 -0.04 -13.48
N GLU A 379 23.37 0.86 -12.55
CA GLU A 379 22.37 1.59 -11.76
C GLU A 379 21.37 2.27 -12.70
N LEU A 380 20.14 1.73 -12.75
CA LEU A 380 19.07 2.22 -13.61
C LEU A 380 18.76 3.68 -13.26
N ASP A 381 19.16 4.60 -14.15
CA ASP A 381 18.74 6.01 -14.11
C ASP A 381 17.23 6.09 -14.38
N PHE A 382 16.44 5.96 -13.32
CA PHE A 382 15.01 6.23 -13.39
C PHE A 382 14.82 7.73 -13.61
N GLU A 383 14.29 8.09 -14.79
CA GLU A 383 13.85 9.46 -15.07
C GLU A 383 12.70 9.82 -14.12
N ARG A 384 13.05 10.37 -12.94
CA ARG A 384 12.06 10.88 -11.97
C ARG A 384 11.50 12.17 -12.51
N ASP A 385 10.21 12.15 -12.84
CA ASP A 385 9.44 13.38 -13.06
C ASP A 385 9.51 14.24 -11.78
N GLN A 386 10.30 15.30 -11.84
CA GLN A 386 10.49 16.27 -10.74
C GLN A 386 9.17 16.92 -10.30
N PHE A 387 8.14 16.84 -11.14
CA PHE A 387 6.82 17.42 -10.94
C PHE A 387 5.74 16.37 -10.66
N ASP A 388 6.11 15.11 -10.43
CA ASP A 388 5.18 14.08 -9.95
C ASP A 388 4.48 14.58 -8.67
N ILE A 389 3.14 14.54 -8.71
CA ILE A 389 2.26 15.02 -7.65
C ILE A 389 2.56 14.32 -6.32
N HIS A 390 2.89 13.02 -6.33
CA HIS A 390 3.20 12.27 -5.11
C HIS A 390 4.55 12.70 -4.51
N ILE A 391 5.56 12.91 -5.36
CA ILE A 391 6.88 13.38 -4.93
C ILE A 391 6.79 14.80 -4.38
N MET A 392 6.02 15.67 -5.04
CA MET A 392 5.78 17.04 -4.57
C MET A 392 5.01 17.08 -3.25
N GLN A 393 3.97 16.26 -3.08
CA GLN A 393 3.24 16.15 -1.82
C GLN A 393 4.14 15.65 -0.69
N HIS A 394 4.96 14.62 -0.96
CA HIS A 394 5.92 14.10 0.01
C HIS A 394 6.92 15.17 0.45
N ARG A 395 7.51 15.93 -0.49
CA ARG A 395 8.43 17.04 -0.20
C ARG A 395 7.75 18.15 0.60
N ALA A 396 6.52 18.51 0.27
CA ALA A 396 5.77 19.54 0.99
C ALA A 396 5.46 19.12 2.45
N ILE A 397 5.10 17.85 2.67
CA ILE A 397 4.87 17.31 4.02
C ILE A 397 6.16 17.32 4.84
N MET A 398 7.30 16.96 4.23
CA MET A 398 8.60 16.98 4.93
C MET A 398 9.04 18.39 5.31
N MET A 399 8.88 19.37 4.41
CA MET A 399 9.16 20.78 4.75
C MET A 399 8.23 21.33 5.84
N ALA A 400 6.95 20.95 5.86
CA ALA A 400 6.03 21.36 6.92
C ALA A 400 6.46 20.80 8.29
N LYS A 401 6.79 19.50 8.35
CA LYS A 401 7.28 18.86 9.58
C LYS A 401 8.58 19.49 10.10
N ALA A 402 9.52 19.82 9.21
CA ALA A 402 10.76 20.50 9.58
C ALA A 402 10.50 21.90 10.17
N ARG A 403 9.51 22.63 9.63
CA ARG A 403 9.13 23.95 10.16
C ARG A 403 8.48 23.85 11.54
N ASP A 404 7.62 22.86 11.76
CA ASP A 404 6.98 22.61 13.06
C ASP A 404 8.02 22.21 14.12
N GLN A 405 9.01 21.39 13.75
CA GLN A 405 10.13 21.05 14.63
C GLN A 405 11.00 22.28 14.97
N ALA A 406 11.30 23.14 13.99
CA ALA A 406 12.06 24.36 14.23
C ALA A 406 11.30 25.34 15.14
N ALA A 407 9.97 25.45 14.98
CA ALA A 407 9.12 26.26 15.86
C ALA A 407 9.07 25.70 17.29
N ALA A 408 8.95 24.38 17.45
CA ALA A 408 8.99 23.73 18.76
C ALA A 408 10.36 23.90 19.45
N ALA A 409 11.46 23.79 18.71
CA ALA A 409 12.80 24.02 19.23
C ALA A 409 13.01 25.49 19.67
N ALA A 410 12.51 26.45 18.89
CA ALA A 410 12.57 27.87 19.26
C ALA A 410 11.74 28.18 20.53
N GLN A 411 10.56 27.57 20.68
CA GLN A 411 9.74 27.72 21.89
C GLN A 411 10.40 27.09 23.12
N ALA A 412 11.01 25.92 22.98
CA ALA A 412 11.75 25.27 24.06
C ALA A 412 12.96 26.12 24.51
N HIS A 413 13.69 26.72 23.55
CA HIS A 413 14.81 27.60 23.85
C HIS A 413 14.36 28.89 24.57
N ALA A 414 13.24 29.48 24.15
CA ALA A 414 12.67 30.66 24.82
C ALA A 414 12.22 30.36 26.25
N GLN A 415 11.60 29.19 26.50
CA GLN A 415 11.21 28.77 27.85
C GLN A 415 12.43 28.52 28.75
N ALA A 416 13.48 27.91 28.21
CA ALA A 416 14.73 27.70 28.95
C ALA A 416 15.40 29.02 29.35
N GLN A 417 15.42 30.01 28.46
CA GLN A 417 15.94 31.35 28.77
C GLN A 417 15.10 32.08 29.82
N ALA A 418 13.77 32.00 29.74
CA ALA A 418 12.89 32.61 30.73
C ALA A 418 13.07 31.97 32.13
N GLN A 419 13.24 30.65 32.21
CA GLN A 419 13.52 29.97 33.47
C GLN A 419 14.89 30.34 34.04
N ALA A 420 15.92 30.45 33.20
CA ALA A 420 17.25 30.89 33.61
C ALA A 420 17.23 32.34 34.16
N GLN A 421 16.50 33.25 33.51
CA GLN A 421 16.33 34.63 34.00
C GLN A 421 15.56 34.68 35.33
N ALA A 422 14.50 33.88 35.48
CA ALA A 422 13.75 33.80 36.74
C ALA A 422 14.58 33.21 37.89
N GLN A 423 15.50 32.28 37.61
CA GLN A 423 16.47 31.78 38.60
C GLN A 423 17.53 32.82 38.96
N ALA A 424 18.04 33.57 37.97
CA ALA A 424 18.98 34.66 38.21
C ALA A 424 18.37 35.79 39.05
N GLN A 425 17.12 36.17 38.78
CA GLN A 425 16.39 37.16 39.59
C GLN A 425 16.17 36.66 41.03
N ARG A 426 15.82 35.37 41.23
CA ARG A 426 15.70 34.79 42.58
C ARG A 426 17.02 34.79 43.35
N ARG A 427 18.15 34.54 42.68
CA ARG A 427 19.48 34.64 43.31
C ARG A 427 19.80 36.08 43.74
N LEU A 428 19.55 37.06 42.87
CA LEU A 428 19.76 38.48 43.19
C LEU A 428 18.86 38.98 44.33
N GLN A 429 17.63 38.47 44.44
CA GLN A 429 16.71 38.81 45.54
C GLN A 429 17.13 38.17 46.87
N ALA A 430 17.74 36.97 46.84
CA ALA A 430 18.30 36.32 48.01
C ALA A 430 19.59 37.00 48.51
N ASP A 431 20.40 37.56 47.61
CA ASP A 431 21.60 38.32 47.99
C ASP A 431 21.26 39.69 48.60
N GLN A 432 20.12 40.31 48.22
CA GLN A 432 19.67 41.58 48.84
C GLN A 432 19.12 41.40 50.26
N THR A 433 18.51 40.27 50.59
CA THR A 433 18.03 39.98 51.95
C THR A 433 19.14 39.56 52.92
N ALA A 434 20.29 39.11 52.41
CA ALA A 434 21.44 38.74 53.24
C ALA A 434 22.26 39.94 53.76
N ASN A 435 22.04 41.16 53.25
CA ASN A 435 22.95 42.29 53.46
C ASN A 435 22.42 43.44 54.34
N ASN A 436 21.46 43.17 55.24
CA ASN A 436 20.93 44.19 56.17
C ASN A 436 20.93 43.72 57.63
N PRO A 437 21.95 44.04 58.45
CA PRO A 437 21.95 43.71 59.88
C PRO A 437 21.46 44.90 60.73
N GLY A 438 20.40 44.64 61.50
CA GLY A 438 20.14 45.31 62.78
C GLY A 438 18.90 46.20 62.84
N GLN A 439 17.94 45.85 63.71
CA GLN A 439 17.82 46.52 65.00
C GLN A 439 16.74 45.86 65.89
N THR A 440 17.16 45.64 67.13
CA THR A 440 16.39 45.27 68.32
C THR A 440 15.52 46.44 68.80
N MET A 441 14.37 46.16 69.41
CA MET A 441 13.91 46.67 70.73
C MET A 441 12.41 46.35 70.91
N GLY A 442 12.05 45.77 72.06
CA GLY A 442 10.67 45.48 72.44
C GLY A 442 10.00 46.60 73.26
N SER A 443 8.70 46.43 73.55
CA SER A 443 8.08 46.52 74.90
C SER A 443 6.54 46.74 74.85
N ASN A 444 5.81 45.76 75.42
CA ASN A 444 4.64 45.89 76.32
C ASN A 444 3.18 46.16 75.79
N PRO A 445 2.10 45.99 76.60
CA PRO A 445 1.09 44.93 76.35
C PRO A 445 -0.41 45.36 76.42
N GLY A 446 -1.28 44.64 75.68
CA GLY A 446 -2.75 44.45 75.90
C GLY A 446 -3.69 45.68 75.90
N PRO A 447 -5.04 45.54 75.92
CA PRO A 447 -5.88 44.31 75.93
C PRO A 447 -6.99 44.32 74.84
N GLY A 448 -7.74 43.21 74.70
CA GLY A 448 -9.06 43.25 74.04
C GLY A 448 -9.48 41.94 73.36
N ALA A 449 -10.45 41.26 73.97
CA ALA A 449 -11.04 40.01 73.53
C ALA A 449 -11.95 40.16 72.29
N ILE A 450 -12.20 39.04 71.59
CA ILE A 450 -13.52 38.40 71.39
C ILE A 450 -13.37 37.29 70.31
N ALA A 451 -13.70 36.06 70.69
CA ALA A 451 -13.98 34.94 69.78
C ALA A 451 -15.41 35.06 69.21
N PRO A 452 -15.75 34.38 68.11
CA PRO A 452 -16.39 33.08 68.30
C PRO A 452 -16.05 31.99 67.25
N THR A 453 -15.93 30.78 67.81
CA THR A 453 -16.32 29.41 67.39
C THR A 453 -16.38 28.96 65.90
N PRO A 454 -15.99 27.70 65.65
CA PRO A 454 -16.10 27.02 64.36
C PRO A 454 -17.42 26.23 64.21
N GLU A 455 -17.88 26.04 62.98
CA GLU A 455 -18.83 24.98 62.63
C GLU A 455 -18.23 24.10 61.52
N THR A 456 -18.22 22.80 61.85
CA THR A 456 -18.31 21.57 61.05
C THR A 456 -17.83 21.52 59.60
#